data_AF-A0AA97DV10-F1
#
_entry.id   AF-A0AA97DV10-F1
#
_cell.length_a   1.000
_cell.length_b   1.000
_cell.length_c   1.000
_cell.angle_alpha   90.00
_cell.angle_beta   90.00
_cell.angle_gamma   90.00
#
_symmetry.space_group_name_H-M   'P 1'
#
loop_
_entity.id
_entity.type
_entity.pdbx_description
1 polymer ?
#
loop_
_entity_poly.entity_id
_entity_poly.type
_entity_poly.pdbx_seq_one_letter_code
_entity_poly.pdbx_strand_id
1 'polypeptide(L)' 'MSKSITQDLAYRQSLMKYAEKYGVNRASRKYNKSRSYIYFWKNRWDGTVQSLDYRSRRPTITPTSTQKRSRK' A
#
# COMPACT_ATOMS: atom_id res chain seq x y z
N MET A 1 -14.48 0.82 -17.03
CA MET A 1 -13.14 0.26 -16.81
C MET A 1 -13.24 -0.87 -15.80
N SER A 2 -13.01 -2.12 -16.22
CA SER A 2 -12.90 -3.24 -15.31
C SER A 2 -11.71 -2.98 -14.38
N LYS A 3 -11.95 -2.99 -13.06
CA LYS A 3 -10.89 -2.93 -12.05
C LYS A 3 -10.13 -4.27 -12.11
N SER A 4 -9.29 -4.47 -13.12
CA SER A 4 -8.41 -5.63 -13.15
C SER A 4 -7.49 -5.49 -11.95
N ILE A 5 -7.58 -6.45 -11.03
CA ILE A 5 -6.65 -6.54 -9.92
C ILE A 5 -5.28 -6.73 -10.58
N THR A 6 -4.39 -5.75 -10.42
CA THR A 6 -3.04 -5.85 -10.99
C THR A 6 -2.37 -7.10 -10.44
N GLN A 7 -1.50 -7.73 -11.25
CA GLN A 7 -0.81 -8.96 -10.85
C GLN A 7 -0.05 -8.78 -9.51
N ASP A 8 0.49 -7.58 -9.29
CA ASP A 8 1.12 -7.17 -8.04
C ASP A 8 0.17 -7.20 -6.83
N LEU A 9 -1.06 -6.74 -7.00
CA LEU A 9 -2.08 -6.75 -5.95
C LEU A 9 -2.46 -8.17 -5.55
N ALA A 10 -2.69 -9.04 -6.53
CA ALA A 10 -2.97 -10.45 -6.30
C ALA A 10 -1.79 -11.15 -5.60
N TYR A 11 -0.56 -10.86 -6.03
CA TYR A 11 0.66 -11.36 -5.40
C TYR A 11 0.75 -10.92 -3.93
N ARG A 12 0.60 -9.62 -3.65
CA ARG A 12 0.63 -9.09 -2.27
C ARG A 12 -0.47 -9.68 -1.40
N GLN A 13 -1.67 -9.83 -1.93
CA GLN A 13 -2.77 -10.46 -1.20
C GLN A 13 -2.44 -11.91 -0.83
N SER A 14 -1.88 -12.68 -1.77
CA SER A 14 -1.48 -14.07 -1.49
C SER A 14 -0.39 -14.16 -0.41
N LEU A 15 0.59 -13.24 -0.46
CA LEU A 15 1.67 -13.15 0.51
C LEU A 15 1.16 -12.78 1.90
N MET A 16 0.22 -11.84 2.00
CA MET A 16 -0.42 -11.44 3.25
C MET A 16 -1.26 -12.56 3.87
N LYS A 17 -2.12 -13.23 3.07
CA LYS A 17 -2.89 -14.40 3.52
C LYS A 17 -1.99 -15.54 4.01
N TYR A 18 -0.87 -15.77 3.34
CA TYR A 18 0.10 -16.77 3.76
C TYR A 18 0.81 -16.39 5.07
N ALA A 19 1.16 -15.10 5.23
CA ALA A 19 1.77 -14.59 6.44
C ALA A 19 0.82 -14.62 7.66
N GLU A 20 -0.48 -14.46 7.44
CA GLU A 20 -1.52 -14.62 8.47
C GLU A 20 -1.65 -16.08 8.92
N LYS A 21 -1.70 -17.02 7.96
CA LYS A 21 -1.86 -18.45 8.26
C LYS A 21 -0.63 -19.11 8.88
N TYR A 22 0.58 -18.75 8.42
CA TYR A 22 1.82 -19.47 8.78
C TYR A 22 2.89 -18.60 9.45
N GLY A 23 2.63 -17.30 9.60
CA GLY A 23 3.56 -16.34 10.19
C GLY A 23 4.57 -15.74 9.21
N VAL A 24 5.13 -14.61 9.61
CA VAL A 24 6.04 -13.77 8.80
C VAL A 24 7.35 -14.49 8.43
N ASN A 25 7.88 -15.34 9.31
CA ASN A 25 9.14 -16.07 9.05
C ASN A 25 9.01 -17.06 7.89
N ARG A 26 7.89 -17.80 7.82
CA ARG A 26 7.62 -18.74 6.73
C ARG A 26 7.32 -18.00 5.43
N ALA A 27 6.53 -16.93 5.51
CA ALA A 27 6.23 -16.09 4.35
C ALA A 27 7.50 -15.47 3.73
N SER A 28 8.41 -14.97 4.57
CA SER A 28 9.67 -14.39 4.14
C SER A 28 10.51 -15.37 3.31
N ARG A 29 10.66 -16.60 3.78
CA ARG A 29 11.40 -17.66 3.07
C ARG A 29 10.71 -18.07 1.76
N LYS A 30 9.38 -18.26 1.78
CA LYS A 30 8.62 -18.70 0.61
C LYS A 30 8.60 -17.68 -0.53
N TYR A 31 8.43 -16.41 -0.19
CA TYR A 31 8.25 -15.34 -1.18
C TYR A 31 9.54 -14.55 -1.44
N ASN A 32 10.65 -14.92 -0.82
CA ASN A 32 11.93 -14.22 -0.87
C ASN A 32 11.78 -12.71 -0.61
N LYS A 33 11.04 -12.36 0.46
CA LYS A 33 10.83 -10.97 0.89
C LYS A 33 11.32 -10.78 2.32
N SER A 34 11.89 -9.62 2.60
CA SER A 34 12.34 -9.28 3.95
C SER A 34 11.16 -9.20 4.91
N ARG A 35 11.41 -9.51 6.19
CA ARG A 35 10.39 -9.38 7.24
C ARG A 35 9.87 -7.95 7.34
N SER A 36 10.73 -6.95 7.14
CA SER A 36 10.37 -5.53 7.11
C SER A 36 9.36 -5.20 6.01
N TYR A 37 9.52 -5.78 4.81
CA TYR A 37 8.54 -5.62 3.73
C TYR A 37 7.16 -6.19 4.13
N ILE A 38 7.15 -7.37 4.74
CA ILE A 38 5.91 -8.03 5.18
C ILE A 38 5.24 -7.21 6.29
N TYR A 39 5.98 -6.73 7.28
CA TYR A 39 5.43 -5.89 8.34
C TYR A 39 4.91 -4.54 7.84
N PHE A 40 5.61 -3.90 6.91
CA PHE A 40 5.16 -2.67 6.28
C PHE A 40 3.77 -2.82 5.67
N TRP A 41 3.56 -3.90 4.91
CA TRP A 41 2.25 -4.17 4.30
C TRP A 41 1.22 -4.65 5.32
N LYS A 42 1.61 -5.47 6.30
CA LYS A 42 0.73 -5.94 7.36
C LYS A 42 0.14 -4.77 8.16
N ASN A 43 0.92 -3.72 8.44
CA ASN A 43 0.44 -2.52 9.15
C ASN A 43 -0.61 -1.73 8.36
N ARG A 44 -0.63 -1.90 7.03
CA ARG A 44 -1.54 -1.20 6.12
C ARG A 44 -2.75 -2.05 5.72
N TRP A 45 -2.66 -3.37 5.88
CA TRP A 45 -3.61 -4.33 5.35
C TRP A 45 -4.79 -4.52 6.30
N ASP A 46 -5.99 -4.19 5.81
CA ASP A 46 -7.28 -4.34 6.48
C ASP A 46 -8.02 -5.63 6.09
N GLY A 47 -7.33 -6.56 5.41
CA GLY A 47 -7.93 -7.77 4.84
C GLY A 47 -8.42 -7.61 3.40
N THR A 48 -8.55 -6.38 2.89
CA THR A 48 -8.96 -6.12 1.50
C THR A 48 -7.75 -6.04 0.55
N VAL A 49 -8.00 -6.19 -0.75
CA VAL A 49 -6.95 -6.00 -1.78
C VAL A 49 -6.66 -4.52 -2.01
N GLN A 50 -7.66 -3.66 -1.79
CA GLN A 50 -7.57 -2.23 -2.05
C GLN A 50 -6.58 -1.52 -1.11
N SER A 51 -6.45 -1.99 0.13
CA SER A 51 -5.48 -1.44 1.08
C SER A 51 -4.02 -1.71 0.68
N LEU A 52 -3.76 -2.78 -0.09
CA LEU A 52 -2.44 -3.16 -0.61
C LEU A 52 -2.03 -2.42 -1.87
N ASP A 53 -2.89 -1.55 -2.40
CA ASP A 53 -2.58 -0.75 -3.58
C ASP A 53 -1.54 0.33 -3.25
N TYR A 54 -0.79 0.77 -4.25
CA TYR A 54 0.12 1.89 -4.07
C TYR A 54 -0.69 3.17 -3.83
N ARG A 55 -0.42 3.82 -2.69
CA ARG A 55 -0.91 5.20 -2.49
C ARG A 55 -0.02 6.13 -3.30
N SER A 56 -0.66 7.05 -4.03
CA SER A 56 0.06 8.15 -4.67
C SER A 56 0.82 8.95 -3.61
N ARG A 57 2.07 9.31 -3.91
CA ARG A 57 2.88 10.21 -3.08
C ARG A 57 2.77 11.66 -3.54
N ARG A 58 1.92 11.94 -4.54
CA ARG A 58 1.74 13.28 -5.07
C ARG A 58 1.11 14.15 -3.98
N PRO A 59 1.71 15.31 -3.64
CA PRO A 59 1.06 16.23 -2.72
C PRO A 59 -0.29 16.64 -3.31
N THR A 60 -1.34 16.54 -2.49
CA THR A 60 -2.66 17.06 -2.85
C THR A 60 -2.56 18.59 -2.82
N ILE A 61 -2.33 19.19 -3.99
CA ILE A 61 -2.30 20.64 -4.13
C ILE A 61 -3.74 21.13 -3.93
N THR A 62 -4.06 21.56 -2.72
CA THR A 62 -5.25 22.39 -2.48
C THR A 62 -4.98 23.78 -3.06
N PRO A 63 -5.89 24.38 -3.84
CA PRO A 63 -5.72 25.74 -4.31
C PRO A 63 -5.90 26.68 -3.11
N THR A 64 -4.82 26.93 -2.38
CA THR A 64 -4.79 28.02 -1.42
C THR A 64 -4.85 29.31 -2.23
N SER A 65 -6.01 29.97 -2.19
CA SER A 65 -6.23 31.32 -2.69
C SER A 65 -5.21 32.24 -2.03
N THR A 66 -4.11 32.53 -2.72
CA THR A 66 -3.18 33.58 -2.34
C THR A 66 -3.90 34.91 -2.60
N GLN A 67 -4.62 35.39 -1.59
CA GLN A 67 -5.16 36.74 -1.57
C GLN A 67 -3.97 37.70 -1.60
N LYS A 68 -3.64 38.22 -2.79
CA LYS A 68 -2.56 39.20 -2.98
C LYS A 68 -2.84 40.37 -2.06
N ARG A 69 -2.07 40.47 -0.97
CA ARG A 69 -2.11 41.61 -0.05
C ARG A 69 -1.56 42.81 -0.80
N SER A 70 -2.46 43.68 -1.26
CA SER A 70 -2.16 45.02 -1.73
C SER A 70 -1.25 45.69 -0.70
N ARG A 71 -0.02 46.01 -1.10
CA ARG A 71 0.85 46.91 -0.34
C ARG A 71 0.61 48.31 -0.86
N LYS A 72 0.09 49.13 0.05
CA LYS A 72 -0.12 50.58 -0.09
C LYS A 72 1.22 51.30 -0.16
#